data_AF-A0A1H8QY39-F1
#
_entry.id   AF-A0A1H8QY39-F1
#
_cell.length_a   1.000
_cell.length_b   1.000
_cell.length_c   1.000
_cell.angle_alpha   90.00
_cell.angle_beta   90.00
_cell.angle_gamma   90.00
#
_symmetry.space_group_name_H-M   'P 1'
#
loop_
_entity.id
_entity.type
_entity.pdbx_description
1 polymer ?
#
loop_
_entity_poly.entity_id
_entity_poly.type
_entity_poly.pdbx_seq_one_letter_code
_entity_poly.pdbx_strand_id
1 'polypeptide(L)'
;MDVNCDGCAGCCIDWRPLAPDADDHERRGRRPPLDDAYNLVPLSRDEVRDFLDAGYGDVMTPRLWEATDGDDAVTVDGHDLVAVGDRPVFFLGLRKPPKPVGPFGLDRHWLDTCVFLDPETLRCRIHDSPLYPRTCSDYPGQNLALDRETECERVEMAYGGDRLLDDTPPDNVGLALGPQALGAKLFVYPDPEELTGVVDRLLADELTAADRARFVGVAVGSSPGTTTVDGTRAEEARTEARAADSWAGQAIEAWEMRADETGSLATDVESTGATVEEARGAPETEG
;
A
#
# COMPACT_ATOMS: atom_id res chain seq x y z
N MET A 1 -4.31 1.48 -23.52
CA MET A 1 -4.18 2.32 -22.33
C MET A 1 -2.70 2.52 -22.04
N ASP A 2 -2.27 3.78 -22.08
CA ASP A 2 -0.89 4.21 -21.88
C ASP A 2 -0.84 5.35 -20.86
N VAL A 3 0.18 5.35 -19.99
CA VAL A 3 0.44 6.42 -19.02
C VAL A 3 1.87 6.94 -19.10
N ASN A 4 2.04 8.25 -18.90
CA ASN A 4 3.34 8.90 -18.78
C ASN A 4 3.70 9.14 -17.32
N CYS A 5 4.34 8.15 -16.70
CA CYS A 5 4.79 8.22 -15.31
C CYS A 5 6.09 9.01 -15.10
N ASP A 6 6.77 9.44 -16.17
CA ASP A 6 8.09 10.06 -16.09
C ASP A 6 8.04 11.37 -15.27
N GLY A 7 8.70 11.38 -14.11
CA GLY A 7 8.68 12.52 -13.19
C GLY A 7 7.34 12.77 -12.46
N CYS A 8 6.43 11.78 -12.40
CA CYS A 8 5.11 11.91 -11.76
C CYS A 8 4.91 10.92 -10.61
N ALA A 9 5.05 9.61 -10.88
CA ALA A 9 4.75 8.55 -9.93
C ALA A 9 3.42 8.75 -9.13
N GLY A 10 2.37 9.26 -9.80
CA GLY A 10 1.12 9.72 -9.19
C GLY A 10 0.50 8.77 -8.18
N CYS A 11 0.31 7.51 -8.53
CA CYS A 11 -0.28 6.50 -7.63
C CYS A 11 0.62 6.09 -6.45
N CYS A 12 1.92 6.41 -6.51
CA CYS A 12 2.89 6.03 -5.48
C CYS A 12 3.00 7.05 -4.35
N ILE A 13 2.74 8.33 -4.61
CA ILE A 13 2.97 9.47 -3.70
C ILE A 13 1.67 9.89 -3.01
N ASP A 14 1.75 10.28 -1.74
CA ASP A 14 0.69 11.03 -1.07
C ASP A 14 0.73 12.52 -1.46
N TRP A 15 -0.30 12.95 -2.18
CA TRP A 15 -0.41 14.31 -2.70
C TRP A 15 -1.11 15.26 -1.75
N ARG A 16 -1.78 14.76 -0.70
CA ARG A 16 -2.57 15.57 0.23
C ARG A 16 -1.78 16.74 0.83
N PRO A 17 -0.48 16.61 1.18
CA PRO A 17 0.30 17.73 1.72
C PRO A 17 0.61 18.83 0.70
N LEU A 18 0.59 18.52 -0.60
CA LEU A 18 0.91 19.46 -1.67
C LEU A 18 -0.34 20.04 -2.36
N ALA A 19 -1.46 19.33 -2.29
CA ALA A 19 -2.68 19.70 -3.00
C ALA A 19 -3.29 21.00 -2.43
N PRO A 20 -3.66 21.98 -3.29
CA PRO A 20 -4.28 23.22 -2.84
C PRO A 20 -5.67 23.01 -2.21
N ASP A 21 -6.36 21.96 -2.65
CA ASP A 21 -7.59 21.47 -2.03
C ASP A 21 -7.29 20.08 -1.45
N ALA A 22 -7.48 19.91 -0.14
CA ALA A 22 -7.25 18.63 0.54
C ALA A 22 -8.25 17.60 0.02
N ASP A 23 -7.83 16.78 -0.94
CA ASP A 23 -8.66 15.75 -1.54
C ASP A 23 -8.25 14.34 -1.10
N ASP A 24 -8.85 13.87 -0.01
CA ASP A 24 -8.71 12.49 0.46
C ASP A 24 -9.77 11.59 -0.20
N HIS A 25 -9.43 11.09 -1.38
CA HIS A 25 -10.35 10.24 -2.15
C HIS A 25 -10.58 8.86 -1.52
N GLU A 26 -9.63 8.36 -0.73
CA GLU A 26 -9.71 7.06 -0.02
C GLU A 26 -10.83 7.09 1.04
N ARG A 27 -11.06 8.25 1.67
CA ARG A 27 -12.11 8.46 2.67
C ARG A 27 -13.46 8.89 2.11
N ARG A 28 -13.62 8.99 0.78
CA ARG A 28 -14.92 9.29 0.13
C ARG A 28 -15.88 8.10 0.11
N GLY A 29 -15.37 6.88 0.31
CA GLY A 29 -16.16 5.65 0.28
C GLY A 29 -17.07 5.48 1.50
N ARG A 30 -17.97 4.48 1.45
CA ARG A 30 -18.86 4.16 2.58
C ARG A 30 -18.09 3.69 3.83
N ARG A 31 -16.94 3.05 3.65
CA ARG A 31 -16.16 2.43 4.72
C ARG A 31 -14.83 3.16 4.82
N PRO A 32 -14.63 4.04 5.83
CA PRO A 32 -13.37 4.75 5.98
C PRO A 32 -12.29 3.77 6.46
N PRO A 33 -11.07 3.81 5.87
CA PRO A 33 -9.95 3.04 6.37
C PRO A 33 -9.50 3.56 7.75
N LEU A 34 -9.01 2.66 8.60
CA LEU A 34 -8.46 3.03 9.91
C LEU A 34 -7.02 3.53 9.82
N ASP A 35 -6.24 3.05 8.85
CA ASP A 35 -4.93 3.62 8.55
C ASP A 35 -5.05 4.95 7.79
N ASP A 36 -3.93 5.65 7.63
CA ASP A 36 -3.85 6.88 6.84
C ASP A 36 -3.06 6.73 5.53
N ALA A 37 -2.82 5.51 5.05
CA ALA A 37 -2.05 5.33 3.83
C ALA A 37 -2.81 5.85 2.59
N TYR A 38 -2.31 6.87 1.92
CA TYR A 38 -2.88 7.33 0.66
C TYR A 38 -2.64 6.32 -0.46
N ASN A 39 -3.66 5.94 -1.26
CA ASN A 39 -3.51 4.96 -2.36
C ASN A 39 -2.75 3.70 -1.95
N LEU A 40 -3.25 2.97 -0.95
CA LEU A 40 -2.66 1.68 -0.58
C LEU A 40 -2.64 0.77 -1.81
N VAL A 41 -1.52 0.08 -2.03
CA VAL A 41 -1.40 -0.92 -3.10
C VAL A 41 -1.82 -2.28 -2.53
N PRO A 42 -3.08 -2.74 -2.69
CA PRO A 42 -3.50 -4.02 -2.16
C PRO A 42 -2.88 -5.17 -2.94
N LEU A 43 -2.33 -6.12 -2.20
CA LEU A 43 -1.76 -7.37 -2.70
C LEU A 43 -2.80 -8.48 -2.63
N SER A 44 -2.85 -9.27 -3.69
CA SER A 44 -3.51 -10.56 -3.68
C SER A 44 -2.72 -11.57 -2.87
N ARG A 45 -3.36 -12.64 -2.42
CA ARG A 45 -2.74 -13.73 -1.67
C ARG A 45 -1.49 -14.30 -2.34
N ASP A 46 -1.53 -14.47 -3.65
CA ASP A 46 -0.40 -15.04 -4.39
C ASP A 46 0.76 -14.05 -4.41
N GLU A 47 0.50 -12.75 -4.59
CA GLU A 47 1.54 -11.72 -4.46
C GLU A 47 2.09 -11.67 -3.02
N VAL A 48 1.25 -11.75 -1.99
CA VAL A 48 1.72 -11.80 -0.59
C VAL A 48 2.70 -12.96 -0.37
N ARG A 49 2.45 -14.12 -1.00
CA ARG A 49 3.36 -15.27 -0.94
C ARG A 49 4.64 -15.01 -1.71
N ASP A 50 4.55 -14.47 -2.92
CA ASP A 50 5.72 -14.17 -3.73
C ASP A 50 6.64 -13.14 -3.05
N PHE A 51 6.05 -12.10 -2.42
CA PHE A 51 6.78 -11.13 -1.59
C PHE A 51 7.44 -11.79 -0.38
N LEU A 52 6.72 -12.67 0.33
CA LEU A 52 7.26 -13.38 1.49
C LEU A 52 8.41 -14.32 1.10
N ASP A 53 8.23 -15.14 0.07
CA ASP A 53 9.22 -16.09 -0.46
C ASP A 53 10.48 -15.36 -0.95
N ALA A 54 10.33 -14.12 -1.41
CA ALA A 54 11.44 -13.25 -1.81
C ALA A 54 12.09 -12.47 -0.63
N GLY A 55 11.61 -12.67 0.60
CA GLY A 55 12.16 -12.08 1.82
C GLY A 55 11.64 -10.68 2.16
N TYR A 56 10.56 -10.22 1.53
CA TYR A 56 9.98 -8.87 1.71
C TYR A 56 8.76 -8.88 2.64
N GLY A 57 8.74 -9.73 3.67
CA GLY A 57 7.65 -9.75 4.65
C GLY A 57 7.43 -8.43 5.38
N ASP A 58 8.50 -7.64 5.52
CA ASP A 58 8.62 -6.39 6.28
C ASP A 58 8.11 -5.14 5.55
N VAL A 59 7.81 -5.24 4.26
CA VAL A 59 7.26 -4.13 3.45
C VAL A 59 5.74 -4.10 3.40
N MET A 60 5.07 -5.11 3.95
CA MET A 60 3.62 -5.27 3.87
C MET A 60 2.93 -4.73 5.12
N THR A 61 1.77 -4.07 4.95
CA THR A 61 0.97 -3.48 6.04
C THR A 61 -0.52 -3.77 5.87
N PRO A 62 -1.27 -4.03 6.96
CA PRO A 62 -2.70 -4.24 6.88
C PRO A 62 -3.46 -2.91 6.71
N ARG A 63 -4.66 -3.01 6.13
CA ARG A 63 -5.71 -2.00 6.19
C ARG A 63 -6.99 -2.63 6.68
N LEU A 64 -7.60 -2.02 7.69
CA LEU A 64 -8.93 -2.34 8.19
C LEU A 64 -9.85 -1.13 7.99
N TRP A 65 -11.15 -1.33 8.16
CA TRP A 65 -12.14 -0.26 8.00
C TRP A 65 -13.08 -0.22 9.18
N GLU A 66 -13.53 0.99 9.49
CA GLU A 66 -14.63 1.21 10.42
C GLU A 66 -15.95 0.75 9.80
N ALA A 67 -16.76 0.06 10.59
CA ALA A 67 -18.09 -0.37 10.20
C ALA A 67 -19.07 0.81 10.21
N THR A 68 -20.00 0.80 9.25
CA THR A 68 -21.10 1.77 9.21
C THR A 68 -22.45 1.07 9.34
N ASP A 69 -23.51 1.85 9.51
CA ASP A 69 -24.89 1.33 9.57
C ASP A 69 -25.16 0.35 8.42
N GLY A 70 -25.48 -0.90 8.77
CA GLY A 70 -25.79 -1.97 7.82
C GLY A 70 -24.61 -2.80 7.34
N ASP A 71 -23.42 -2.64 7.92
CA ASP A 71 -22.33 -3.60 7.82
C ASP A 71 -22.43 -4.64 8.95
N ASP A 72 -21.93 -5.85 8.72
CA ASP A 72 -21.57 -6.76 9.81
C ASP A 72 -20.33 -6.19 10.51
N ALA A 73 -20.32 -6.22 11.85
CA ALA A 73 -19.29 -5.56 12.64
C ALA A 73 -18.81 -6.41 13.82
N VAL A 74 -17.54 -6.23 14.19
CA VAL A 74 -16.93 -6.77 15.41
C VAL A 74 -16.14 -5.67 16.11
N THR A 75 -16.35 -5.52 17.41
CA THR A 75 -15.65 -4.50 18.20
C THR A 75 -14.30 -5.01 18.67
N VAL A 76 -13.22 -4.29 18.36
CA VAL A 76 -11.86 -4.54 18.85
C VAL A 76 -11.27 -3.21 19.31
N ASP A 77 -10.67 -3.18 20.50
CA ASP A 77 -10.12 -1.96 21.12
C ASP A 77 -11.12 -0.78 21.22
N GLY A 78 -12.42 -1.08 21.21
CA GLY A 78 -13.48 -0.06 21.24
C GLY A 78 -13.84 0.52 19.86
N HIS A 79 -13.27 -0.01 18.78
CA HIS A 79 -13.58 0.36 17.39
C HIS A 79 -14.41 -0.73 16.73
N ASP A 80 -15.50 -0.35 16.07
CA ASP A 80 -16.34 -1.28 15.33
C ASP A 80 -15.74 -1.54 13.95
N LEU A 81 -15.19 -2.73 13.74
CA LEU A 81 -14.52 -3.13 12.50
C LEU A 81 -15.49 -3.82 11.55
N VAL A 82 -15.37 -3.53 10.24
CA VAL A 82 -16.09 -4.29 9.21
C VAL A 82 -15.73 -5.77 9.30
N ALA A 83 -16.75 -6.63 9.25
CA ALA A 83 -16.60 -8.05 9.48
C ALA A 83 -17.32 -8.91 8.42
N VAL A 84 -16.96 -10.20 8.39
CA VAL A 84 -17.77 -11.27 7.79
C VAL A 84 -18.16 -12.22 8.90
N GLY A 85 -19.42 -12.12 9.35
CA GLY A 85 -19.85 -12.74 10.60
C GLY A 85 -19.25 -12.02 11.79
N ASP A 86 -18.50 -12.73 12.61
CA ASP A 86 -17.83 -12.24 13.83
C ASP A 86 -16.33 -11.98 13.65
N ARG A 87 -15.86 -11.96 12.40
CA ARG A 87 -14.42 -11.90 12.08
C ARG A 87 -14.08 -10.68 11.22
N PRO A 88 -13.10 -9.86 11.62
CA PRO A 88 -12.80 -8.63 10.94
C PRO A 88 -12.14 -8.90 9.59
N VAL A 89 -12.40 -8.02 8.62
CA VAL A 89 -11.80 -8.11 7.28
C VAL A 89 -10.69 -7.10 7.09
N PHE A 90 -9.71 -7.46 6.27
CA PHE A 90 -8.57 -6.58 5.99
C PHE A 90 -8.04 -6.75 4.56
N PHE A 91 -7.39 -5.70 4.05
CA PHE A 91 -6.42 -5.81 2.96
C PHE A 91 -5.02 -5.88 3.52
N LEU A 92 -4.12 -6.48 2.73
CA LEU A 92 -2.68 -6.35 2.94
C LEU A 92 -2.12 -5.58 1.74
N GLY A 93 -1.34 -4.54 1.99
CA GLY A 93 -0.74 -3.73 0.94
C GLY A 93 0.69 -3.32 1.25
N LEU A 94 1.27 -2.49 0.38
CA LEU A 94 2.65 -2.01 0.54
C LEU A 94 2.74 -0.79 1.45
N ARG A 95 3.75 -0.76 2.32
CA ARG A 95 4.08 0.39 3.19
C ARG A 95 4.47 1.61 2.36
N LYS A 96 4.19 2.78 2.94
CA LYS A 96 4.50 4.09 2.35
C LYS A 96 5.34 4.96 3.29
N PRO A 97 6.66 4.71 3.43
CA PRO A 97 7.50 5.58 4.25
C PRO A 97 7.59 7.00 3.67
N PRO A 98 7.89 8.01 4.52
CA PRO A 98 8.19 9.35 4.05
C PRO A 98 9.51 9.37 3.27
N LYS A 99 9.50 9.94 2.06
CA LYS A 99 10.68 10.08 1.19
C LYS A 99 10.82 11.51 0.66
N PRO A 100 12.04 12.00 0.38
CA PRO A 100 12.28 13.35 -0.12
C PRO A 100 12.09 13.39 -1.65
N VAL A 101 10.84 13.47 -2.10
CA VAL A 101 10.47 13.44 -3.53
C VAL A 101 10.14 14.84 -4.04
N GLY A 102 10.53 15.13 -5.29
CA GLY A 102 10.23 16.39 -5.97
C GLY A 102 9.49 16.15 -7.28
N PRO A 103 8.21 15.72 -7.25
CA PRO A 103 7.50 15.43 -8.47
C PRO A 103 7.18 16.71 -9.26
N PHE A 104 6.94 16.60 -10.56
CA PHE A 104 6.61 17.75 -11.42
C PHE A 104 7.68 18.86 -11.47
N GLY A 105 8.93 18.54 -11.13
CA GLY A 105 10.00 19.53 -11.04
C GLY A 105 9.83 20.50 -9.86
N LEU A 106 8.95 20.17 -8.90
CA LEU A 106 8.88 20.85 -7.61
C LEU A 106 10.15 20.58 -6.82
N ASP A 107 10.43 21.48 -5.86
CA ASP A 107 11.44 21.21 -4.83
C ASP A 107 11.08 19.93 -4.06
N ARG A 108 12.10 19.23 -3.55
CA ARG A 108 11.89 18.00 -2.79
C ARG A 108 11.13 18.30 -1.51
N HIS A 109 10.11 17.50 -1.22
CA HIS A 109 9.34 17.52 0.02
C HIS A 109 9.33 16.13 0.66
N TRP A 110 9.18 16.08 1.98
CA TRP A 110 8.95 14.82 2.69
C TRP A 110 7.51 14.36 2.47
N LEU A 111 7.30 13.32 1.66
CA LEU A 111 5.98 12.78 1.35
C LEU A 111 5.94 11.27 1.53
N ASP A 112 4.84 10.77 2.08
CA ASP A 112 4.60 9.33 2.17
C ASP A 112 4.49 8.75 0.77
N THR A 113 5.33 7.75 0.52
CA THR A 113 5.59 7.26 -0.82
C THR A 113 5.75 5.76 -0.79
N CYS A 114 5.19 5.05 -1.77
CA CYS A 114 5.39 3.61 -1.95
C CYS A 114 6.86 3.21 -1.70
N VAL A 115 7.07 2.20 -0.86
CA VAL A 115 8.39 1.73 -0.46
C VAL A 115 9.36 1.48 -1.63
N PHE A 116 8.86 1.08 -2.80
CA PHE A 116 9.69 0.79 -3.98
C PHE A 116 9.88 1.98 -4.93
N LEU A 117 9.32 3.16 -4.64
CA LEU A 117 9.58 4.33 -5.48
C LEU A 117 10.97 4.88 -5.18
N ASP A 118 11.78 5.02 -6.22
CA ASP A 118 13.04 5.73 -6.17
C ASP A 118 12.78 7.25 -6.03
N PRO A 119 13.29 7.92 -4.97
CA PRO A 119 13.01 9.34 -4.75
C PRO A 119 13.80 10.30 -5.66
N GLU A 120 14.79 9.81 -6.41
CA GLU A 120 15.54 10.57 -7.41
C GLU A 120 14.85 10.54 -8.77
N THR A 121 14.54 9.34 -9.26
CA THR A 121 14.04 9.16 -10.63
C THR A 121 12.51 9.12 -10.70
N LEU A 122 11.85 8.92 -9.55
CA LEU A 122 10.41 8.66 -9.45
C LEU A 122 9.98 7.42 -10.25
N ARG A 123 10.86 6.43 -10.34
CA ARG A 123 10.59 5.13 -10.97
C ARG A 123 10.47 4.03 -9.92
N CYS A 124 9.66 3.02 -10.21
CA CYS A 124 9.52 1.86 -9.34
C CYS A 124 10.75 0.95 -9.50
N ARG A 125 11.48 0.69 -8.41
CA ARG A 125 12.67 -0.18 -8.40
C ARG A 125 12.37 -1.64 -8.75
N ILE A 126 11.12 -2.05 -8.66
CA ILE A 126 10.68 -3.42 -8.97
C ILE A 126 9.80 -3.48 -10.23
N HIS A 127 9.80 -2.44 -11.08
CA HIS A 127 8.93 -2.37 -12.27
C HIS A 127 9.09 -3.58 -13.20
N ASP A 128 10.33 -3.98 -13.48
CA ASP A 128 10.63 -5.10 -14.38
C ASP A 128 10.80 -6.43 -13.62
N SER A 129 10.46 -6.44 -12.33
CA SER A 129 10.53 -7.63 -11.48
C SER A 129 9.23 -8.44 -11.56
N PRO A 130 9.27 -9.78 -11.43
CA PRO A 130 8.07 -10.57 -11.23
C PRO A 130 7.27 -10.18 -9.98
N LEU A 131 7.87 -9.45 -9.04
CA LEU A 131 7.19 -8.92 -7.84
C LEU A 131 6.37 -7.65 -8.12
N TYR A 132 6.41 -7.09 -9.34
CA TYR A 132 5.63 -5.89 -9.66
C TYR A 132 4.12 -6.17 -9.47
N PRO A 133 3.43 -5.47 -8.55
CA PRO A 133 2.05 -5.81 -8.22
C PRO A 133 1.11 -5.65 -9.41
N ARG A 134 0.16 -6.57 -9.57
CA ARG A 134 -0.86 -6.52 -10.62
C ARG A 134 -1.72 -5.28 -10.56
N THR A 135 -2.04 -4.81 -9.34
CA THR A 135 -2.77 -3.55 -9.18
C THR A 135 -1.99 -2.37 -9.81
N CYS A 136 -0.65 -2.38 -9.75
CA CYS A 136 0.18 -1.35 -10.36
C CYS A 136 0.30 -1.54 -11.88
N SER A 137 0.38 -2.77 -12.39
CA SER A 137 0.43 -3.03 -13.84
C SER A 137 -0.91 -2.76 -14.54
N ASP A 138 -2.02 -3.02 -13.87
CA ASP A 138 -3.36 -2.83 -14.41
C ASP A 138 -3.83 -1.37 -14.32
N TYR A 139 -3.20 -0.55 -13.47
CA TYR A 139 -3.55 0.85 -13.31
C TYR A 139 -3.20 1.67 -14.56
N PRO A 140 -4.02 2.65 -14.98
CA PRO A 140 -5.37 3.04 -14.49
C PRO A 140 -6.57 2.25 -15.05
N GLY A 141 -6.37 1.11 -15.70
CA GLY A 141 -7.41 0.39 -16.44
C GLY A 141 -8.65 0.01 -15.61
N GLN A 142 -8.47 -0.27 -14.31
CA GLN A 142 -9.58 -0.54 -13.38
C GLN A 142 -10.49 0.66 -13.16
N ASN A 143 -9.92 1.85 -13.02
CA ASN A 143 -10.67 3.09 -12.86
C ASN A 143 -11.47 3.41 -14.13
N LEU A 144 -10.80 3.34 -15.29
CA LEU A 144 -11.41 3.59 -16.59
C LEU A 144 -12.56 2.62 -16.89
N ALA A 145 -12.38 1.32 -16.60
CA ALA A 145 -13.42 0.31 -16.81
C ALA A 145 -14.66 0.52 -15.90
N LEU A 146 -14.51 1.26 -14.80
CA LEU A 146 -15.58 1.57 -13.86
C LEU A 146 -16.13 3.00 -14.01
N ASP A 147 -15.70 3.72 -15.05
CA ASP A 147 -15.97 5.16 -15.26
C ASP A 147 -15.67 5.98 -14.00
N ARG A 148 -14.49 5.74 -13.41
CA ARG A 148 -14.00 6.46 -12.22
C ARG A 148 -12.77 7.27 -12.54
N GLU A 149 -12.71 8.44 -11.92
CA GLU A 149 -11.55 9.33 -11.98
C GLU A 149 -10.28 8.61 -11.49
N THR A 150 -9.22 8.75 -12.27
CA THR A 150 -7.87 8.22 -12.03
C THR A 150 -7.03 9.22 -11.22
N GLU A 151 -5.94 8.75 -10.60
CA GLU A 151 -4.94 9.67 -10.05
C GLU A 151 -4.28 10.52 -11.13
N CYS A 152 -4.14 9.98 -12.36
CA CYS A 152 -3.52 10.70 -13.46
C CYS A 152 -4.34 11.95 -13.80
N GLU A 153 -5.66 11.81 -13.96
CA GLU A 153 -6.56 12.93 -14.22
C GLU A 153 -6.55 13.96 -13.08
N ARG A 154 -6.55 13.52 -11.81
CA ARG A 154 -6.46 14.46 -10.67
C ARG A 154 -5.15 15.25 -10.66
N VAL A 155 -4.05 14.54 -10.84
CA VAL A 155 -2.71 15.14 -10.82
C VAL A 155 -2.53 16.10 -12.00
N GLU A 156 -3.02 15.75 -13.18
CA GLU A 156 -3.07 16.68 -14.33
C GLU A 156 -3.90 17.91 -14.05
N MET A 157 -5.06 17.75 -13.40
CA MET A 157 -5.92 18.87 -13.05
C MET A 157 -5.22 19.84 -12.08
N ALA A 158 -4.47 19.31 -11.12
CA ALA A 158 -3.79 20.10 -10.09
C ALA A 158 -2.46 20.71 -10.54
N TYR A 159 -1.64 19.96 -11.30
CA TYR A 159 -0.26 20.33 -11.61
C TYR A 159 0.04 20.44 -13.12
N GLY A 160 -0.91 20.07 -13.98
CA GLY A 160 -0.78 20.09 -15.44
C GLY A 160 -0.03 18.89 -16.03
N GLY A 161 -0.02 18.83 -17.36
CA GLY A 161 0.63 17.79 -18.17
C GLY A 161 -0.34 16.83 -18.85
N ASP A 162 0.21 15.88 -19.61
CA ASP A 162 -0.51 14.80 -20.28
C ASP A 162 0.00 13.46 -19.69
N ARG A 163 -0.60 13.00 -18.59
CA ARG A 163 -0.19 11.80 -17.82
C ARG A 163 -0.98 10.57 -18.22
N LEU A 164 -2.28 10.66 -18.35
CA LEU A 164 -3.16 9.69 -18.98
C LEU A 164 -3.14 9.96 -20.49
N LEU A 165 -2.46 9.11 -21.25
CA LEU A 165 -2.29 9.30 -22.69
C LEU A 165 -3.44 8.67 -23.50
N ASP A 166 -4.15 7.71 -22.91
CA ASP A 166 -5.26 6.97 -23.51
C ASP A 166 -6.31 6.64 -22.44
N ASP A 167 -7.54 7.07 -22.67
CA ASP A 167 -8.70 6.87 -21.80
C ASP A 167 -9.48 5.58 -22.11
N THR A 168 -9.03 4.80 -23.09
CA THR A 168 -9.67 3.54 -23.47
C THR A 168 -9.27 2.43 -22.48
N PRO A 169 -10.20 1.86 -21.70
CA PRO A 169 -9.90 0.74 -20.82
C PRO A 169 -9.49 -0.49 -21.65
N PRO A 170 -8.56 -1.32 -21.15
CA PRO A 170 -8.17 -2.54 -21.86
C PRO A 170 -9.32 -3.57 -21.87
N ASP A 171 -9.34 -4.44 -22.89
CA ASP A 171 -10.40 -5.44 -23.09
C ASP A 171 -10.60 -6.41 -21.92
N ASN A 172 -9.55 -6.61 -21.10
CA ASN A 172 -9.61 -7.44 -19.91
C ASN A 172 -8.96 -6.72 -18.73
N VAL A 173 -9.77 -6.43 -17.72
CA VAL A 173 -9.36 -5.84 -16.46
C VAL A 173 -9.74 -6.82 -15.34
N GLY A 174 -8.77 -7.20 -14.51
CA GLY A 174 -8.95 -8.15 -13.40
C GLY A 174 -9.77 -7.59 -12.24
N LEU A 175 -11.08 -7.38 -12.41
CA LEU A 175 -11.97 -6.87 -11.37
C LEU A 175 -12.44 -8.00 -10.43
N ALA A 176 -11.85 -8.08 -9.24
CA ALA A 176 -12.26 -9.01 -8.19
C ALA A 176 -13.45 -8.47 -7.37
N LEU A 177 -14.63 -8.32 -7.99
CA LEU A 177 -15.82 -7.68 -7.37
C LEU A 177 -16.79 -8.64 -6.69
N GLY A 178 -16.58 -9.95 -6.79
CA GLY A 178 -17.48 -10.97 -6.23
C GLY A 178 -16.88 -11.77 -5.07
N PRO A 179 -17.61 -12.79 -4.57
CA PRO A 179 -17.18 -13.63 -3.44
C PRO A 179 -15.79 -14.28 -3.62
N GLN A 180 -15.33 -14.44 -4.86
CA GLN A 180 -13.98 -14.90 -5.18
C GLN A 180 -12.86 -14.00 -4.64
N ALA A 181 -13.16 -12.75 -4.28
CA ALA A 181 -12.22 -11.84 -3.66
C ALA A 181 -11.86 -12.24 -2.23
N LEU A 182 -12.77 -12.94 -1.52
CA LEU A 182 -12.52 -13.43 -0.16
C LEU A 182 -11.39 -14.47 -0.17
N GLY A 183 -10.43 -14.30 0.73
CA GLY A 183 -9.23 -15.13 0.83
C GLY A 183 -8.26 -15.01 -0.35
N ALA A 184 -8.57 -14.18 -1.36
CA ALA A 184 -7.74 -13.94 -2.53
C ALA A 184 -7.18 -12.51 -2.58
N LYS A 185 -7.93 -11.51 -2.12
CA LYS A 185 -7.51 -10.10 -2.01
C LYS A 185 -8.08 -9.44 -0.75
N LEU A 186 -9.32 -9.78 -0.37
CA LEU A 186 -9.93 -9.44 0.92
C LEU A 186 -9.76 -10.61 1.88
N PHE A 187 -9.11 -10.40 3.01
CA PHE A 187 -8.82 -11.44 3.99
C PHE A 187 -9.73 -11.32 5.21
N VAL A 188 -9.92 -12.43 5.92
CA VAL A 188 -10.74 -12.52 7.14
C VAL A 188 -9.84 -12.96 8.27
N TYR A 189 -9.66 -12.13 9.29
CA TYR A 189 -8.84 -12.46 10.44
C TYR A 189 -9.55 -13.51 11.32
N PRO A 190 -8.92 -14.66 11.67
CA PRO A 190 -9.64 -15.76 12.31
C PRO A 190 -10.19 -15.47 13.71
N ASP A 191 -9.42 -14.76 14.54
CA ASP A 191 -9.74 -14.51 15.94
C ASP A 191 -9.56 -13.01 16.26
N PRO A 192 -10.65 -12.24 16.47
CA PRO A 192 -10.57 -10.82 16.77
C PRO A 192 -9.85 -10.52 18.09
N GLU A 193 -9.84 -11.43 19.07
CA GLU A 193 -9.20 -11.19 20.36
C GLU A 193 -7.68 -11.02 20.22
N GLU A 194 -7.06 -11.68 19.23
CA GLU A 194 -5.63 -11.53 18.92
C GLU A 194 -5.25 -10.13 18.41
N LEU A 195 -6.24 -9.35 17.95
CA LEU A 195 -6.05 -7.97 17.49
C LEU A 195 -6.12 -6.95 18.62
N THR A 196 -6.30 -7.38 19.88
CA THR A 196 -6.30 -6.47 21.03
C THR A 196 -5.00 -5.67 21.13
N GLY A 197 -5.13 -4.35 21.22
CA GLY A 197 -4.08 -3.34 21.17
C GLY A 197 -3.45 -3.13 19.78
N VAL A 198 -3.72 -4.00 18.81
CA VAL A 198 -3.18 -3.88 17.44
C VAL A 198 -3.94 -2.81 16.67
N VAL A 199 -5.25 -2.69 16.89
CA VAL A 199 -6.10 -1.71 16.20
C VAL A 199 -5.76 -0.30 16.67
N ASP A 200 -5.57 -0.10 17.97
CA ASP A 200 -5.10 1.19 18.49
C ASP A 200 -3.72 1.58 17.91
N ARG A 201 -2.79 0.62 17.80
CA ARG A 201 -1.49 0.88 17.16
C ARG A 201 -1.61 1.16 15.66
N LEU A 202 -2.55 0.54 14.95
CA LEU A 202 -2.82 0.85 13.55
C LEU A 202 -3.27 2.31 13.38
N LEU A 203 -4.22 2.74 14.22
CA LEU A 203 -4.74 4.11 14.20
C LEU A 203 -3.68 5.17 14.55
N ALA A 204 -2.73 4.81 15.40
CA ALA A 204 -1.61 5.67 15.77
C ALA A 204 -0.44 5.63 14.77
N ASP A 205 -0.51 4.81 13.72
CA ASP A 205 0.60 4.49 12.81
C ASP A 205 1.85 3.92 13.52
N GLU A 206 1.63 3.13 14.57
CA GLU A 206 2.64 2.55 15.44
C GLU A 206 2.70 1.02 15.34
N LEU A 207 2.25 0.44 14.23
CA LEU A 207 2.30 -1.01 14.04
C LEU A 207 3.74 -1.54 14.18
N THR A 208 3.88 -2.63 14.92
CA THR A 208 5.17 -3.33 15.03
C THR A 208 5.36 -4.33 13.89
N ALA A 209 6.59 -4.81 13.70
CA ALA A 209 6.85 -5.92 12.78
C ALA A 209 6.05 -7.19 13.15
N ALA A 210 5.85 -7.44 14.45
CA ALA A 210 5.04 -8.55 14.92
C ALA A 210 3.55 -8.37 14.59
N ASP A 211 3.03 -7.14 14.62
CA ASP A 211 1.65 -6.84 14.24
C ASP A 211 1.44 -7.10 12.75
N ARG A 212 2.30 -6.52 11.89
CA ARG A 212 2.25 -6.73 10.44
C ARG A 212 2.37 -8.22 10.06
N ALA A 213 3.31 -8.94 10.69
CA ALA A 213 3.54 -10.35 10.40
C ALA A 213 2.31 -11.25 10.67
N ARG A 214 1.46 -10.91 11.64
CA ARG A 214 0.20 -11.66 11.89
C ARG A 214 -0.72 -11.60 10.67
N PHE A 215 -0.91 -10.42 10.09
CA PHE A 215 -1.74 -10.23 8.91
C PHE A 215 -1.13 -10.89 7.66
N VAL A 216 0.19 -10.82 7.49
CA VAL A 216 0.91 -11.55 6.43
C VAL A 216 0.63 -13.06 6.55
N GLY A 217 0.78 -13.62 7.75
CA GLY A 217 0.50 -15.03 8.02
C GLY A 217 -0.92 -15.42 7.64
N VAL A 218 -1.92 -14.68 8.13
CA VAL A 218 -3.33 -14.94 7.80
C VAL A 218 -3.60 -14.85 6.30
N ALA A 219 -3.05 -13.85 5.60
CA ALA A 219 -3.21 -13.70 4.16
C ALA A 219 -2.63 -14.91 3.40
N VAL A 220 -1.42 -15.37 3.76
CA VAL A 220 -0.78 -16.56 3.17
C VAL A 220 -1.58 -17.84 3.46
N GLY A 221 -2.10 -17.99 4.69
CA GLY A 221 -2.90 -19.15 5.11
C GLY A 221 -4.33 -19.16 4.57
N SER A 222 -4.82 -18.05 4.02
CA SER A 222 -6.20 -17.93 3.52
C SER A 222 -6.49 -18.85 2.33
N SER A 223 -7.77 -19.18 2.11
CA SER A 223 -8.25 -19.98 0.99
C SER A 223 -9.21 -19.19 0.09
N PRO A 224 -8.89 -18.97 -1.19
CA PRO A 224 -9.71 -18.21 -2.11
C PRO A 224 -11.18 -18.67 -2.18
N GLY A 225 -12.11 -17.72 -2.21
CA GLY A 225 -13.55 -17.95 -2.23
C GLY A 225 -14.15 -18.38 -0.88
N THR A 226 -13.37 -18.38 0.20
CA THR A 226 -13.81 -18.82 1.53
C THR A 226 -13.26 -17.92 2.63
N THR A 227 -13.79 -18.07 3.84
CA THR A 227 -13.26 -17.42 5.05
C THR A 227 -12.29 -18.33 5.84
N THR A 228 -11.82 -19.43 5.24
CA THR A 228 -11.01 -20.43 5.93
C THR A 228 -9.53 -20.07 5.85
N VAL A 229 -8.83 -20.24 6.97
CA VAL A 229 -7.39 -20.01 7.09
C VAL A 229 -6.73 -21.30 7.58
N ASP A 230 -5.71 -21.75 6.86
CA ASP A 230 -4.81 -22.82 7.30
C ASP A 230 -3.89 -22.27 8.39
N GLY A 231 -4.15 -22.64 9.65
CA GLY A 231 -3.41 -22.13 10.80
C GLY A 231 -1.93 -22.52 10.80
N THR A 232 -1.57 -23.72 10.33
CA THR A 232 -0.16 -24.13 10.27
C THR A 232 0.59 -23.25 9.28
N ARG A 233 0.02 -23.08 8.07
CA ARG A 233 0.62 -22.24 7.05
C ARG A 233 0.69 -20.77 7.48
N ALA A 234 -0.33 -20.28 8.18
CA ALA A 234 -0.36 -18.91 8.68
C ALA A 234 0.75 -18.66 9.72
N GLU A 235 0.98 -19.62 10.62
CA GLU A 235 2.02 -19.52 11.65
C GLU A 235 3.44 -19.58 11.10
N GLU A 236 3.68 -20.45 10.10
CA GLU A 236 4.94 -20.51 9.37
C GLU A 236 5.23 -19.17 8.68
N ALA A 237 4.26 -18.67 7.90
CA ALA A 237 4.38 -17.41 7.18
C ALA A 237 4.53 -16.20 8.11
N ARG A 238 3.83 -16.19 9.26
CA ARG A 238 4.01 -15.16 10.30
C ARG A 238 5.44 -15.14 10.83
N THR A 239 6.01 -16.31 11.07
CA THR A 239 7.38 -16.44 11.60
C THR A 239 8.39 -15.92 10.60
N GLU A 240 8.23 -16.28 9.33
CA GLU A 240 9.07 -15.80 8.23
C GLU A 240 8.93 -14.29 8.03
N ALA A 241 7.70 -13.77 7.99
CA ALA A 241 7.46 -12.33 7.81
C ALA A 241 8.05 -11.49 8.94
N ARG A 242 8.02 -12.01 10.17
CA ARG A 242 8.62 -11.36 11.34
C ARG A 242 10.16 -11.35 11.28
N ALA A 243 10.75 -12.34 10.63
CA ALA A 243 12.20 -12.48 10.48
C ALA A 243 12.73 -11.82 9.20
N ALA A 244 11.85 -11.30 8.34
CA ALA A 244 12.23 -10.58 7.13
C ALA A 244 13.09 -9.36 7.48
N ASP A 245 14.15 -9.17 6.70
CA ASP A 245 15.13 -8.10 6.84
C ASP A 245 15.59 -7.70 5.43
N SER A 246 14.62 -7.23 4.63
CA SER A 246 14.86 -6.86 3.24
C SER A 246 15.55 -5.51 3.15
N TRP A 247 16.22 -5.24 2.02
CA TRP A 247 16.77 -3.90 1.77
C TRP A 247 15.69 -2.82 1.88
N ALA A 248 14.46 -3.15 1.48
CA ALA A 248 13.32 -2.25 1.48
C ALA A 248 12.82 -1.99 2.90
N GLY A 249 12.72 -3.01 3.75
CA GLY A 249 12.41 -2.83 5.17
C GLY A 249 13.47 -2.00 5.89
N GLN A 250 14.75 -2.29 5.66
CA GLN A 250 15.85 -1.48 6.21
C GLN A 250 15.85 -0.04 5.67
N ALA A 251 15.42 0.17 4.43
CA ALA A 251 15.29 1.50 3.84
C ALA A 251 14.12 2.28 4.46
N ILE A 252 12.99 1.62 4.76
CA ILE A 252 11.87 2.24 5.48
C ILE A 252 12.35 2.81 6.81
N GLU A 253 12.99 1.99 7.65
CA GLU A 253 13.49 2.44 8.96
C GLU A 253 14.49 3.60 8.81
N ALA A 254 15.36 3.53 7.79
CA ALA A 254 16.33 4.56 7.51
C ALA A 254 15.69 5.88 7.08
N TRP A 255 14.60 5.83 6.32
CA TRP A 255 13.84 7.00 5.91
C TRP A 255 13.02 7.59 7.07
N GLU A 256 12.30 6.76 7.83
CA GLU A 256 11.54 7.18 9.01
C GLU A 256 12.44 7.91 10.04
N MET A 257 13.69 7.46 10.23
CA MET A 257 14.66 8.14 11.10
C MET A 257 15.16 9.50 10.58
N ARG A 258 15.04 9.75 9.27
CA ARG A 258 15.55 10.96 8.60
C ARG A 258 14.46 11.96 8.28
N ALA A 259 13.22 11.50 8.19
CA ALA A 259 12.10 12.31 7.79
C ALA A 259 11.90 13.50 8.73
N ASP A 260 11.51 14.62 8.14
CA ASP A 260 10.97 15.77 8.85
C ASP A 260 9.44 15.76 8.72
N GLU A 261 8.78 16.84 9.15
CA GLU A 261 7.33 17.02 9.02
C GLU A 261 6.84 16.74 7.58
N THR A 262 5.81 15.91 7.45
CA THR A 262 5.20 15.59 6.15
C THR A 262 4.74 16.87 5.44
N GLY A 263 5.13 17.02 4.17
CA GLY A 263 4.87 18.21 3.37
C GLY A 263 5.87 19.35 3.57
N SER A 264 6.87 19.21 4.44
CA SER A 264 7.96 20.19 4.57
C SER A 264 9.00 20.02 3.45
N LEU A 265 9.72 21.10 3.15
CA LEU A 265 10.82 21.10 2.19
C LEU A 265 12.01 20.27 2.69
N ALA A 266 12.49 19.37 1.84
CA ALA A 266 13.65 18.52 2.09
C ALA A 266 14.96 19.18 1.62
N THR A 267 15.23 20.42 2.05
CA THR A 267 16.35 21.25 1.55
C THR A 267 17.74 20.82 2.06
N ASP A 268 17.81 20.18 3.23
CA ASP A 268 19.07 19.82 3.91
C ASP A 268 19.41 18.32 3.80
N VAL A 269 18.73 17.60 2.91
CA VAL A 269 18.86 16.15 2.80
C VAL A 269 20.07 15.79 1.93
N GLU A 270 21.22 15.59 2.55
CA GLU A 270 22.40 15.01 1.86
C GLU A 270 22.14 13.55 1.44
N SER A 271 21.18 12.86 2.06
CA SER A 271 20.86 11.47 1.77
C SER A 271 20.02 11.32 0.51
N THR A 272 20.60 10.67 -0.49
CA THR A 272 19.92 10.24 -1.72
C THR A 272 19.41 8.80 -1.59
N GLY A 273 18.50 8.38 -2.46
CA GLY A 273 18.13 6.97 -2.63
C GLY A 273 19.34 6.07 -2.88
N ALA A 274 20.43 6.57 -3.49
CA ALA A 274 21.68 5.82 -3.58
C ALA A 274 22.28 5.50 -2.19
N THR A 275 22.26 6.45 -1.26
CA THR A 275 22.81 6.27 0.10
C THR A 275 21.89 5.50 1.05
N VAL A 276 20.58 5.60 0.85
CA VAL A 276 19.59 4.97 1.73
C VAL A 276 19.14 3.62 1.19
N GLU A 277 18.89 3.49 -0.11
CA GLU A 277 18.27 2.30 -0.70
C GLU A 277 19.32 1.44 -1.43
N GLU A 278 20.08 2.00 -2.38
CA GLU A 278 21.03 1.22 -3.19
C GLU A 278 22.19 0.67 -2.34
N ALA A 279 22.68 1.44 -1.37
CA ALA A 279 23.66 0.97 -0.39
C ALA A 279 23.18 -0.23 0.44
N ARG A 280 21.86 -0.49 0.49
CA ARG A 280 21.25 -1.66 1.15
C ARG A 280 20.91 -2.78 0.17
N GLY A 281 21.14 -2.60 -1.13
CA GLY A 281 20.89 -3.60 -2.17
C GLY A 281 19.66 -3.33 -3.03
N ALA A 282 19.09 -2.12 -2.99
CA ALA A 282 18.02 -1.74 -3.90
C ALA A 282 18.50 -1.75 -5.37
N PRO A 283 17.68 -2.23 -6.33
CA PRO A 283 18.00 -2.09 -7.75
C PRO A 283 18.14 -0.63 -8.16
N GLU A 284 19.15 -0.31 -8.97
CA GLU A 284 19.29 1.01 -9.60
C GLU A 284 18.08 1.31 -10.52
N THR A 285 17.76 2.58 -10.69
CA THR A 285 16.80 3.03 -11.69
C THR A 285 17.46 4.00 -12.66
N GLU A 286 17.13 3.89 -13.95
CA GLU A 286 17.67 4.80 -14.96
C GLU A 286 16.99 6.18 -14.85
N GLY A 287 17.80 7.24 -14.88
CA GLY A 287 17.38 8.65 -14.88
C GLY A 287 17.96 9.43 -16.05
#